data_AF-A0A091HXX4-F1
#
_entry.id   AF-A0A091HXX4-F1
#
_cell.length_a   1.000
_cell.length_b   1.000
_cell.length_c   1.000
_cell.angle_alpha   90.00
_cell.angle_beta   90.00
_cell.angle_gamma   90.00
#
_symmetry.space_group_name_H-M   'P 1'
#
loop_
_entity.id
_entity.type
_entity.pdbx_description
1 polymer ?
#
loop_
_entity_poly.entity_id
_entity_poly.type
_entity_poly.pdbx_seq_one_letter_code
_entity_poly.pdbx_strand_id
1 'polypeptide(L)'
;IVHPVKVDESGSFLSYDLSHRALHRRSPSSRSKFLAFYELNYKGQPLKFNLSLNSHLLAPGFVSERRYGGIPSAKIQSHAYNSCHMIGEERSWALAGGPAAHTTCDGLKGVFQLMNEDYFIEPVSTSIQEEGAAQPHRIYKRQAPERGAERGRRPPAPRETCGVRGTV
;
A
#
# COMPACT_ATOMS: atom_id res chain seq x y z
N ILE A 1 -4.26 14.07 14.31
CA ILE A 1 -4.51 12.61 14.41
C ILE A 1 -5.84 12.34 13.72
N VAL A 2 -5.93 11.23 12.99
CA VAL A 2 -7.13 10.78 12.28
C VAL A 2 -7.41 9.33 12.62
N HIS A 3 -8.64 8.88 12.38
CA HIS A 3 -9.11 7.54 12.71
C HIS A 3 -9.76 6.94 11.48
N PRO A 4 -8.99 6.27 10.60
CA PRO A 4 -9.56 5.61 9.44
C PRO A 4 -10.46 4.45 9.86
N VAL A 5 -11.52 4.24 9.08
CA VAL A 5 -12.45 3.14 9.22
C VAL A 5 -12.65 2.45 7.88
N LYS A 6 -12.93 1.15 7.91
CA LYS A 6 -13.31 0.41 6.72
C LYS A 6 -14.79 0.66 6.43
N VAL A 7 -15.10 1.00 5.19
CA VAL A 7 -16.46 1.27 4.71
C VAL A 7 -16.77 0.42 3.48
N ASP A 8 -18.04 0.38 3.10
CA ASP A 8 -18.44 -0.18 1.81
C ASP A 8 -18.34 0.87 0.68
N GLU A 9 -18.75 0.49 -0.53
CA GLU A 9 -18.76 1.38 -1.69
C GLU A 9 -19.66 2.62 -1.48
N SER A 10 -20.73 2.52 -0.67
CA SER A 10 -21.62 3.63 -0.34
C SER A 10 -21.04 4.57 0.73
N GLY A 11 -20.05 4.13 1.52
CA GLY A 11 -19.53 4.86 2.68
C GLY A 11 -20.14 4.38 4.01
N SER A 12 -20.92 3.30 4.02
CA SER A 12 -21.45 2.74 5.26
C SER A 12 -20.33 2.02 6.02
N PHE A 13 -20.28 2.23 7.34
CA PHE A 13 -19.29 1.63 8.22
C PHE A 13 -19.32 0.09 8.18
N LEU A 14 -18.15 -0.53 8.05
CA LEU A 14 -17.96 -1.98 8.12
C LEU A 14 -17.19 -2.42 9.35
N SER A 15 -16.03 -1.80 9.63
CA SER A 15 -15.15 -2.22 10.73
C SER A 15 -14.07 -1.20 11.06
N TYR A 16 -13.56 -1.26 12.29
CA TYR A 16 -12.31 -0.60 12.69
C TYR A 16 -11.05 -1.38 12.29
N ASP A 17 -11.18 -2.67 11.96
CA ASP A 17 -10.09 -3.48 11.42
C ASP A 17 -9.79 -3.05 9.97
N LEU A 18 -8.63 -2.43 9.79
CA LEU A 18 -8.18 -1.91 8.50
C LEU A 18 -7.58 -3.01 7.61
N SER A 19 -7.33 -4.20 8.16
CA SER A 19 -6.74 -5.29 7.40
C SER A 19 -7.65 -5.71 6.24
N HIS A 20 -7.03 -5.94 5.08
CA HIS A 20 -7.73 -6.51 3.95
C HIS A 20 -7.43 -8.00 3.88
N ARG A 21 -8.30 -8.83 4.47
CA ARG A 21 -8.26 -10.26 4.22
C ARG A 21 -9.03 -10.53 2.94
N ALA A 22 -8.30 -10.79 1.85
CA ALA A 22 -8.87 -11.41 0.67
C ALA A 22 -9.31 -12.84 1.04
N LEU A 23 -10.47 -12.98 1.69
CA LEU A 23 -11.05 -14.26 2.04
C LEU A 23 -11.33 -15.00 0.72
N HIS A 24 -10.57 -16.06 0.47
CA HIS A 24 -10.76 -16.92 -0.68
C HIS A 24 -12.03 -17.78 -0.48
N ARG A 25 -13.21 -17.15 -0.53
CA ARG A 25 -14.50 -17.85 -0.54
C ARG A 25 -14.69 -18.44 -1.94
N ARG A 26 -15.02 -19.74 -2.01
CA ARG A 26 -15.31 -20.56 -3.21
C ARG A 26 -16.58 -20.10 -3.96
N SER A 27 -16.75 -18.80 -4.19
CA SER A 27 -17.88 -18.22 -4.90
C SER A 27 -17.42 -17.57 -6.22
N PRO A 28 -18.15 -17.77 -7.34
CA PRO A 28 -17.75 -17.34 -8.68
C PRO A 28 -17.80 -15.83 -8.94
N SER A 29 -18.31 -15.00 -8.02
CA SER A 29 -18.35 -13.54 -8.17
C SER A 29 -17.01 -12.90 -7.75
N SER A 30 -16.03 -12.96 -8.66
CA SER A 30 -14.61 -12.70 -8.36
C SER A 30 -14.15 -11.23 -8.38
N ARG A 31 -15.01 -10.25 -8.71
CA ARG A 31 -14.54 -8.85 -8.92
C ARG A 31 -14.46 -8.01 -7.64
N SER A 32 -15.25 -8.33 -6.61
CA SER A 32 -15.31 -7.54 -5.35
C SER A 32 -14.19 -7.89 -4.35
N LYS A 33 -13.47 -9.01 -4.54
CA LYS A 33 -12.47 -9.52 -3.57
C LYS A 33 -11.21 -8.64 -3.47
N PHE A 34 -10.97 -7.78 -4.46
CA PHE A 34 -9.78 -6.95 -4.54
C PHE A 34 -10.02 -5.50 -4.12
N LEU A 35 -11.28 -5.06 -4.00
CA LEU A 35 -11.62 -3.68 -3.66
C LEU A 35 -11.80 -3.52 -2.15
N ALA A 36 -11.31 -2.41 -1.64
CA ALA A 36 -11.46 -2.00 -0.25
C ALA A 36 -11.67 -0.49 -0.20
N PHE A 37 -12.64 -0.07 0.61
CA PHE A 37 -12.95 1.34 0.80
C PHE A 37 -12.63 1.74 2.24
N TYR A 38 -12.00 2.90 2.39
CA TYR A 38 -11.68 3.46 3.68
C TYR A 38 -12.12 4.90 3.75
N GLU A 39 -12.53 5.34 4.92
CA GLU A 39 -12.93 6.72 5.16
C GLU A 39 -12.23 7.27 6.40
N LEU A 40 -11.85 8.54 6.35
CA LEU A 40 -11.36 9.29 7.51
C LEU A 40 -11.71 10.76 7.38
N ASN A 41 -11.68 11.48 8.50
CA ASN A 41 -11.83 12.94 8.52
C ASN A 41 -10.48 13.62 8.67
N TYR A 42 -10.09 14.45 7.69
CA TYR A 42 -8.87 15.23 7.71
C TYR A 42 -9.19 16.71 7.52
N LYS A 43 -8.76 17.55 8.46
CA LYS A 43 -9.04 19.02 8.46
C LYS A 43 -10.52 19.37 8.27
N GLY A 44 -11.42 18.57 8.85
CA GLY A 44 -12.87 18.77 8.75
C GLY A 44 -13.50 18.33 7.42
N GLN A 45 -12.73 17.68 6.53
CA GLN A 45 -13.22 17.13 5.27
C GLN A 45 -13.16 15.59 5.32
N PRO A 46 -14.24 14.89 4.94
CA PRO A 46 -14.21 13.45 4.76
C PRO A 46 -13.36 13.12 3.52
N LEU A 47 -12.40 12.22 3.69
CA LEU A 47 -11.59 11.66 2.62
C LEU A 47 -11.96 10.19 2.46
N LYS A 48 -12.26 9.78 1.23
CA LYS A 48 -12.59 8.40 0.91
C LYS A 48 -11.52 7.81 0.00
N PHE A 49 -10.97 6.67 0.40
CA PHE A 49 -10.00 5.93 -0.39
C PHE A 49 -10.70 4.77 -1.08
N ASN A 50 -10.62 4.73 -2.40
CA ASN A 50 -11.05 3.59 -3.20
C ASN A 50 -9.82 2.83 -3.65
N LEU A 51 -9.55 1.70 -2.98
CA LEU A 51 -8.29 0.97 -3.11
C LEU A 51 -8.54 -0.43 -3.68
N SER A 52 -7.58 -0.88 -4.47
CA SER A 52 -7.53 -2.22 -5.03
C SER A 52 -6.19 -2.87 -4.71
N LEU A 53 -6.16 -4.20 -4.54
CA LEU A 53 -4.89 -4.91 -4.36
C LEU A 53 -3.96 -4.70 -5.56
N ASN A 54 -2.71 -4.36 -5.28
CA ASN A 54 -1.69 -4.13 -6.31
C ASN A 54 -1.13 -5.46 -6.83
N SER A 55 -1.69 -5.99 -7.91
CA SER A 55 -1.18 -7.18 -8.61
C SER A 55 0.13 -6.96 -9.35
N HIS A 56 0.60 -5.71 -9.47
CA HIS A 56 1.79 -5.30 -10.23
C HIS A 56 2.98 -4.91 -9.35
N LEU A 57 2.90 -5.18 -8.05
CA LEU A 57 3.98 -4.85 -7.12
C LEU A 57 5.26 -5.66 -7.40
N LEU A 58 5.10 -6.92 -7.80
CA LEU A 58 6.20 -7.83 -8.11
C LEU A 58 6.13 -8.23 -9.58
N ALA A 59 7.30 -8.38 -10.21
CA ALA A 59 7.39 -8.86 -11.58
C ALA A 59 6.84 -10.29 -11.70
N PRO A 60 6.24 -10.66 -12.84
CA PRO A 60 5.85 -12.04 -13.10
C PRO A 60 7.04 -12.99 -12.91
N GLY A 61 6.82 -14.09 -12.17
CA GLY A 61 7.87 -15.07 -11.87
C GLY A 61 8.82 -14.69 -10.74
N PHE A 62 8.54 -13.62 -9.98
CA PHE A 62 9.32 -13.27 -8.80
C PHE A 62 9.38 -14.44 -7.78
N VAL A 63 10.59 -14.76 -7.34
CA VAL A 63 10.88 -15.75 -6.30
C VAL A 63 11.80 -15.15 -5.25
N SER A 64 11.66 -15.58 -4.00
CA SER A 64 12.56 -15.21 -2.91
C SER A 64 13.47 -16.38 -2.55
N GLU A 65 14.76 -16.11 -2.35
CA GLU A 65 15.73 -17.08 -1.84
C GLU A 65 16.14 -16.67 -0.43
N ARG A 66 15.97 -17.58 0.54
CA ARG A 66 16.45 -17.40 1.91
C ARG A 66 17.57 -18.38 2.19
N ARG A 67 18.74 -17.88 2.61
CA ARG A 67 19.92 -18.68 2.94
C ARG A 67 20.20 -18.63 4.44
N TYR A 68 20.51 -19.78 5.03
CA TYR A 68 20.97 -19.91 6.41
C TYR A 68 22.25 -20.73 6.41
N GLY A 69 23.37 -20.07 6.09
CA GLY A 69 24.65 -20.73 5.87
C GLY A 69 24.95 -20.93 4.38
N GLY A 70 25.54 -22.08 4.02
CA GLY A 70 25.99 -22.38 2.66
C GLY A 70 24.86 -22.68 1.65
N ILE A 71 25.24 -22.89 0.39
CA ILE A 71 24.34 -23.18 -0.75
C ILE A 71 23.29 -24.29 -0.47
N PRO A 72 23.59 -25.40 0.24
CA PRO A 72 22.60 -26.45 0.51
C PRO A 72 21.41 -25.99 1.38
N SER A 73 21.56 -24.89 2.10
CA SER A 73 20.53 -24.34 2.99
C SER A 73 19.58 -23.36 2.29
N ALA A 74 19.80 -23.08 1.01
CA ALA A 74 19.00 -22.13 0.26
C ALA A 74 17.56 -22.66 0.08
N LYS A 75 16.59 -21.88 0.55
CA LYS A 75 15.16 -22.13 0.31
C LYS A 75 14.63 -21.10 -0.69
N ILE A 76 14.24 -21.58 -1.87
CA ILE A 76 13.54 -20.77 -2.86
C ILE A 76 12.04 -20.91 -2.62
N GLN A 77 11.35 -19.79 -2.47
CA GLN A 77 9.91 -19.72 -2.28
C GLN A 77 9.32 -18.85 -3.38
N SER A 78 8.25 -19.32 -4.01
CA SER A 78 7.38 -18.42 -4.77
C SER A 78 6.73 -17.46 -3.78
N HIS A 79 6.72 -16.17 -4.10
CA HIS A 79 6.12 -15.19 -3.21
C HIS A 79 4.61 -15.43 -3.13
N ALA A 80 4.11 -15.59 -1.90
CA ALA A 80 2.68 -15.74 -1.64
C ALA A 80 1.93 -14.48 -2.10
N TYR A 81 0.69 -14.64 -2.55
CA TYR A 81 -0.14 -13.56 -3.09
C TYR A 81 -0.09 -12.28 -2.24
N ASN A 82 0.06 -11.12 -2.91
CA ASN A 82 -0.08 -9.83 -2.26
C ASN A 82 -1.49 -9.70 -1.65
N SER A 83 -1.58 -9.59 -0.33
CA SER A 83 -2.84 -9.52 0.41
C SER A 83 -3.13 -8.15 1.01
N CYS A 84 -2.15 -7.24 1.06
CA CYS A 84 -2.28 -6.00 1.81
C CYS A 84 -1.62 -4.77 1.18
N HIS A 85 -0.91 -4.87 0.06
CA HIS A 85 -0.43 -3.69 -0.68
C HIS A 85 -1.46 -3.30 -1.74
N MET A 86 -1.88 -2.05 -1.73
CA MET A 86 -3.01 -1.54 -2.49
C MET A 86 -2.68 -0.24 -3.22
N ILE A 87 -3.36 -0.03 -4.33
CA ILE A 87 -3.30 1.18 -5.16
C ILE A 87 -4.72 1.60 -5.54
N GLY A 88 -4.90 2.89 -5.80
CA GLY A 88 -6.19 3.41 -6.23
C GLY A 88 -6.21 4.93 -6.20
N GLU A 89 -7.36 5.47 -5.84
CA GLU A 89 -7.61 6.92 -5.86
C GLU A 89 -8.22 7.37 -4.54
N GLU A 90 -7.81 8.55 -4.11
CA GLU A 90 -8.45 9.34 -3.08
C GLU A 90 -9.58 10.16 -3.74
N ARG A 91 -10.77 10.13 -3.12
CA ARG A 91 -11.90 10.97 -3.48
C ARG A 91 -12.24 11.86 -2.29
N SER A 92 -12.09 13.17 -2.50
CA SER A 92 -12.62 14.20 -1.62
C SER A 92 -13.89 14.78 -2.23
N TRP A 93 -14.89 15.08 -1.41
CA TRP A 93 -16.10 15.78 -1.87
C TRP A 93 -15.82 17.22 -2.32
N ALA A 94 -14.79 17.86 -1.76
CA ALA A 94 -14.51 19.28 -1.95
C ALA A 94 -13.27 19.58 -2.79
N LEU A 95 -12.39 18.59 -3.01
CA LEU A 95 -11.07 18.76 -3.59
C LEU A 95 -10.86 17.79 -4.74
N ALA A 96 -10.02 18.18 -5.71
CA ALA A 96 -9.60 17.27 -6.77
C ALA A 96 -8.85 16.09 -6.12
N GLY A 97 -9.44 14.90 -6.26
CA GLY A 97 -8.84 13.65 -5.80
C GLY A 97 -7.54 13.33 -6.54
N GLY A 98 -6.79 12.37 -6.03
CA GLY A 98 -5.50 11.99 -6.60
C GLY A 98 -5.13 10.52 -6.41
N PRO A 99 -4.04 10.06 -7.04
CA PRO A 99 -3.52 8.71 -6.86
C PRO A 99 -3.18 8.44 -5.39
N ALA A 100 -3.45 7.21 -4.97
CA ALA A 100 -3.20 6.71 -3.63
C ALA A 100 -2.53 5.33 -3.68
N ALA A 101 -1.58 5.11 -2.79
CA ALA A 101 -0.88 3.84 -2.61
C ALA A 101 -0.72 3.57 -1.12
N HIS A 102 -1.38 2.51 -0.64
CA HIS A 102 -1.41 2.16 0.78
C HIS A 102 -1.08 0.70 1.01
N THR A 103 -0.55 0.41 2.18
CA THR A 103 -0.49 -0.93 2.77
C THR A 103 -1.46 -1.01 3.94
N THR A 104 -2.05 -2.19 4.13
CA THR A 104 -2.92 -2.54 5.27
C THR A 104 -2.37 -3.71 6.08
N CYS A 105 -1.08 -4.03 5.92
CA CYS A 105 -0.47 -5.15 6.63
C CYS A 105 -0.35 -4.89 8.14
N ASP A 106 -0.21 -3.62 8.53
CA ASP A 106 -0.12 -3.15 9.91
C ASP A 106 -0.74 -1.74 9.98
N GLY A 107 -2.08 -1.67 9.87
CA GLY A 107 -2.82 -0.41 9.74
C GLY A 107 -2.69 0.25 8.36
N LEU A 108 -3.37 1.38 8.15
CA LEU A 108 -3.42 2.08 6.87
C LEU A 108 -2.20 3.01 6.72
N LYS A 109 -1.16 2.53 6.04
CA LYS A 109 0.08 3.27 5.84
C LYS A 109 0.33 3.53 4.36
N GLY A 110 0.73 4.72 3.96
CA GLY A 110 1.01 4.98 2.55
C GLY A 110 1.09 6.44 2.18
N VAL A 111 0.98 6.69 0.87
CA VAL A 111 1.01 8.00 0.25
C VAL A 111 -0.26 8.22 -0.57
N PHE A 112 -0.79 9.44 -0.55
CA PHE A 112 -1.90 9.86 -1.38
C PHE A 112 -1.70 11.31 -1.80
N GLN A 113 -2.23 11.65 -2.96
CA GLN A 113 -2.20 13.02 -3.45
C GLN A 113 -3.50 13.72 -3.11
N LEU A 114 -3.41 14.92 -2.57
CA LEU A 114 -4.55 15.79 -2.27
C LEU A 114 -4.19 17.22 -2.69
N MET A 115 -5.01 17.86 -3.53
CA MET A 115 -4.73 19.22 -4.04
C MET A 115 -3.35 19.33 -4.69
N ASN A 116 -3.01 18.36 -5.56
CA ASN A 116 -1.72 18.25 -6.25
C ASN A 116 -0.49 18.05 -5.35
N GLU A 117 -0.68 17.80 -4.05
CA GLU A 117 0.40 17.68 -3.07
C GLU A 117 0.43 16.27 -2.46
N ASP A 118 1.63 15.77 -2.21
CA ASP A 118 1.83 14.44 -1.62
C ASP A 118 1.66 14.48 -0.10
N TYR A 119 0.78 13.62 0.42
CA TYR A 119 0.58 13.39 1.84
C TYR A 119 0.89 11.95 2.21
N PHE A 120 1.45 11.77 3.40
CA PHE A 120 1.65 10.46 4.00
C PHE A 120 0.64 10.23 5.11
N ILE A 121 0.22 8.98 5.25
CA ILE A 121 -0.53 8.47 6.39
C ILE A 121 0.22 7.29 6.99
N GLU A 122 0.29 7.22 8.31
CA GLU A 122 0.81 6.03 9.00
C GLU A 122 0.20 5.88 10.40
N PRO A 123 0.15 4.64 10.93
CA PRO A 123 -0.27 4.38 12.30
C PRO A 123 0.60 5.12 13.31
N VAL A 124 -0.03 5.57 14.39
CA VAL A 124 0.70 6.05 15.57
C VAL A 124 0.89 4.88 16.51
N SER A 125 2.13 4.63 16.93
CA SER A 125 2.45 3.62 17.92
C SER A 125 1.79 4.00 19.26
N THR A 126 0.69 3.32 19.61
CA THR A 126 0.11 3.38 20.95
C THR A 126 0.47 2.11 21.70
N SER A 127 0.83 2.24 22.98
CA SER A 127 1.09 1.10 23.86
C SER A 127 -0.18 0.30 24.19
N ILE A 128 -1.36 0.82 23.84
CA ILE A 128 -2.67 0.22 24.06
C ILE A 128 -3.45 0.40 22.76
N GLN A 129 -3.72 -0.70 22.06
CA GLN A 129 -4.83 -0.77 21.10
C GLN A 129 -6.05 -1.19 21.91
N GLU A 130 -7.01 -0.28 22.06
CA GLU A 130 -8.31 -0.65 22.62
C GLU A 130 -9.04 -1.51 21.60
N GLU A 131 -9.38 -2.73 22.00
CA GLU A 131 -10.09 -3.67 21.14
C GLU A 131 -11.48 -3.11 20.80
N GLY A 132 -11.78 -3.02 19.50
CA GLY A 132 -13.01 -2.39 19.01
C GLY A 132 -12.95 -0.87 18.84
N ALA A 133 -11.78 -0.23 19.01
CA ALA A 133 -11.57 1.18 18.70
C ALA A 133 -10.84 1.39 17.37
N ALA A 134 -11.06 2.54 16.74
CA ALA A 134 -10.34 2.92 15.53
C ALA A 134 -8.86 3.17 15.83
N GLN A 135 -7.96 2.54 15.06
CA GLN A 135 -6.52 2.75 15.23
C GLN A 135 -6.13 4.20 14.85
N PRO A 136 -5.40 4.93 15.71
CA PRO A 136 -5.00 6.30 15.42
C PRO A 136 -3.91 6.37 14.36
N HIS A 137 -4.04 7.33 13.45
CA HIS A 137 -3.09 7.59 12.37
C HIS A 137 -2.68 9.06 12.36
N ARG A 138 -1.46 9.34 11.87
CA ARG A 138 -0.99 10.70 11.59
C ARG A 138 -0.95 10.93 10.09
N ILE A 139 -1.33 12.14 9.67
CA ILE A 139 -1.19 12.61 8.30
C ILE A 139 -0.22 13.78 8.28
N TYR A 140 0.73 13.77 7.35
CA TYR A 140 1.69 14.86 7.17
C TYR A 140 2.03 15.06 5.70
N LYS A 141 2.33 16.31 5.33
CA LYS A 141 2.72 16.66 3.95
C LYS A 141 4.16 16.21 3.70
N ARG A 142 4.45 15.73 2.50
CA ARG A 142 5.81 15.48 2.03
C ARG A 142 6.59 16.79 1.99
N GLN A 143 7.73 16.85 2.68
CA GLN A 143 8.61 18.03 2.69
C GLN A 143 9.83 17.89 1.77
N ALA A 144 9.75 17.03 0.74
CA ALA A 144 10.81 16.97 -0.26
C ALA A 144 10.71 18.21 -1.17
N PRO A 145 11.84 18.84 -1.54
CA PRO A 145 11.83 19.79 -2.65
C PRO A 145 11.18 19.10 -3.85
N GLU A 146 10.39 19.83 -4.63
CA GLU A 146 10.02 19.35 -5.95
C GLU A 146 11.32 18.93 -6.62
N ARG A 147 11.47 17.62 -6.90
CA ARG A 147 12.52 17.18 -7.81
C ARG A 147 12.08 17.76 -9.14
N GLY A 148 12.50 19.00 -9.41
CA GLY A 148 12.44 19.58 -10.75
C GLY A 148 12.93 18.48 -11.66
N ALA A 149 12.06 18.04 -12.56
CA ALA A 149 12.27 16.86 -13.37
C ALA A 149 13.70 16.88 -13.89
N GLU A 150 14.60 16.12 -13.24
CA GLU A 150 15.89 15.85 -13.80
C GLU A 150 15.56 14.96 -15.00
N ARG A 151 15.29 15.61 -16.13
CA ARG A 151 15.73 15.18 -17.45
C ARG A 151 17.27 15.11 -17.46
N GLY A 152 17.85 14.48 -16.44
CA GLY A 152 19.16 13.89 -16.50
C GLY A 152 18.98 12.69 -17.40
N ARG A 153 19.20 12.92 -18.69
CA ARG A 153 19.48 11.88 -19.68
C ARG A 153 20.72 11.13 -19.19
N ARG A 154 20.56 10.25 -18.20
CA ARG A 154 21.58 9.29 -17.83
C ARG A 154 21.68 8.37 -19.05
N PRO A 155 22.83 8.30 -19.75
CA PRO A 155 22.97 7.36 -20.84
C PRO A 155 22.66 5.96 -20.28
N PRO A 156 21.97 5.10 -21.04
CA PRO A 156 21.71 3.74 -20.60
C PRO A 156 23.03 3.12 -20.16
N ALA A 157 23.07 2.61 -18.93
CA ALA A 157 24.22 1.84 -18.47
C ALA A 157 24.48 0.73 -19.49
N PRO A 158 25.74 0.41 -19.82
CA PRO A 158 26.06 -0.74 -20.65
C PRO A 158 25.32 -1.97 -20.10
N ARG A 159 24.81 -2.81 -21.01
CA ARG A 159 24.13 -4.08 -20.69
C ARG A 159 25.12 -5.11 -20.13
N GLU A 160 25.76 -4.81 -19.02
CA GLU A 160 26.52 -5.78 -18.26
C GLU A 160 25.58 -6.43 -17.26
N THR A 161 25.43 -7.74 -17.40
CA THR A 161 24.73 -8.57 -16.41
C THR A 161 25.52 -8.51 -15.10
N CYS A 162 24.90 -8.00 -14.04
CA CYS A 162 25.46 -8.16 -12.71
C CYS A 162 25.22 -9.61 -12.26
N GLY A 163 26.31 -10.33 -11.97
CA GLY A 163 26.27 -11.72 -11.55
C GLY A 163 27.67 -12.20 -11.19
N VAL A 164 27.76 -13.04 -10.16
CA VAL A 164 29.03 -13.64 -9.74
C VAL A 164 29.50 -14.58 -10.85
N ARG A 165 30.68 -14.32 -11.41
CA ARG A 165 31.32 -15.23 -12.37
C ARG A 165 31.70 -16.52 -11.62
N GLY A 166 31.05 -17.62 -11.95
CA GLY A 166 31.42 -18.94 -11.45
C GLY A 166 32.81 -19.31 -11.94
N THR A 167 33.73 -19.54 -11.02
CA THR A 167 35.03 -20.17 -11.28
C THR A 167 34.82 -21.67 -11.39
N VAL A 168 35.18 -22.26 -12.53
CA VAL A 168 35.37 -23.70 -12.70
C VAL A 168 36.74 -24.09 -12.14
#